data_AF-A0ABC8XHY7-F1
#
_entry.id   AF-A0ABC8XHY7-F1
#
_cell.length_a   1.000
_cell.length_b   1.000
_cell.length_c   1.000
_cell.angle_alpha   90.00
_cell.angle_beta   90.00
_cell.angle_gamma   90.00
#
_symmetry.space_group_name_H-M   'P 1'
#
loop_
_entity.id
_entity.type
_entity.pdbx_description
1 polymer ?
#
loop_
_entity_poly.entity_id
_entity_poly.type
_entity_poly.pdbx_seq_one_letter_code
_entity_poly.pdbx_strand_id
1 'polypeptide(L)'
;MASVPLSASSQAGLLLLPLPLLHPPGASAGACVRYRLPRLPPGLASVRKGGLLPLPHLATPRAAEGKDGRAVTKEEVVEEEEEELEIRKEGEEEGEGGDGGAAREDAARASGRFAADYVSLGIREPVYEVIEVRSNGRVSTKKISRRQLLKSSGLRLRDTRSVDPSLWLMNSMPSLLVREQAILINLGSLRAIAMYERVLIFNYNSPGGKAFLELLLPRLNPRNINGGPAMPFQLEVVEAALLSRIIRMEQRLMKIEPSVGALLEVLPNRLTADVLEQLRLSKQALVELGSRAGDLKQMLIDLLEDPHEIRRICIMGRNCTLDRLSDDMQCSVPLDKQIAEEEEEEIEMLLENYLQRCESCHGQAERLLDSAREMEDSIAVNLSSRRLEVSRVELLLQVGTFCIAVGALVAGIFGMNLKSYLETNAWAFWATTGGIVVGALAGFLLMYSYLKARKIL
;
A
#
# COMPACT_ATOMS: atom_id res chain seq x y z
N MET A 1 -21.28 37.27 36.93
CA MET A 1 -20.76 36.03 37.56
C MET A 1 -20.89 34.91 36.55
N ALA A 2 -19.78 34.54 35.92
CA ALA A 2 -19.51 33.25 35.24
C ALA A 2 -18.20 33.44 34.46
N SER A 3 -17.09 33.08 35.10
CA SER A 3 -15.75 33.08 34.54
C SER A 3 -15.50 31.74 33.84
N VAL A 4 -15.16 31.78 32.55
CA VAL A 4 -14.64 30.63 31.79
C VAL A 4 -13.14 30.87 31.58
N PRO A 5 -12.25 29.91 31.88
CA PRO A 5 -10.85 30.01 31.47
C PRO A 5 -10.56 29.27 30.16
N LEU A 6 -9.73 29.91 29.35
CA LEU A 6 -9.04 29.42 28.17
C LEU A 6 -7.72 28.68 28.53
N SER A 7 -7.30 27.78 27.64
CA SER A 7 -5.90 27.39 27.33
C SER A 7 -5.14 26.55 28.38
N ALA A 8 -4.93 25.24 28.17
CA ALA A 8 -3.95 24.55 27.31
C ALA A 8 -2.52 24.43 27.91
N SER A 9 -2.10 23.19 28.15
CA SER A 9 -0.75 22.67 27.88
C SER A 9 -0.73 21.16 28.19
N SER A 10 -0.91 20.33 27.16
CA SER A 10 -0.62 18.89 27.26
C SER A 10 0.69 18.64 26.51
N GLN A 11 1.76 18.40 27.27
CA GLN A 11 3.02 17.89 26.74
C GLN A 11 2.84 16.41 26.45
N ALA A 12 2.78 16.04 25.16
CA ALA A 12 3.03 14.68 24.72
C ALA A 12 4.45 14.64 24.16
N GLY A 13 5.40 14.15 24.96
CA GLY A 13 6.77 13.93 24.53
C GLY A 13 6.84 12.77 23.53
N LEU A 14 7.31 13.06 22.32
CA LEU A 14 7.81 12.06 21.38
C LEU A 14 9.03 11.37 21.98
N LEU A 15 8.86 10.15 22.47
CA LEU A 15 9.97 9.22 22.69
C LEU A 15 10.32 8.55 21.35
N LEU A 16 11.26 9.16 20.64
CA LEU A 16 11.99 8.52 19.54
C LEU A 16 12.91 7.44 20.13
N LEU A 17 12.55 6.18 19.97
CA LEU A 17 13.49 5.05 20.13
C LEU A 17 14.43 5.02 18.91
N PRO A 18 15.75 5.02 19.08
CA PRO A 18 16.67 4.89 17.95
C PRO A 18 16.76 3.42 17.51
N LEU A 19 16.44 3.17 16.24
CA LEU A 19 16.82 1.95 15.53
C LEU A 19 18.36 1.92 15.36
N PRO A 20 19.05 0.79 15.62
CA PRO A 20 20.47 0.69 15.41
C PRO A 20 20.81 0.53 13.93
N LEU A 21 21.70 1.38 13.43
CA LEU A 21 22.33 1.28 12.11
C LEU A 21 23.24 0.05 12.05
N LEU A 22 22.95 -0.90 11.16
CA LEU A 22 23.89 -1.96 10.78
C LEU A 22 24.92 -1.43 9.77
N HIS A 23 26.18 -1.33 10.20
CA HIS A 23 27.35 -1.36 9.32
C HIS A 23 27.80 -2.82 9.09
N PRO A 24 28.51 -3.13 7.99
CA PRO A 24 28.90 -4.50 7.66
C PRO A 24 30.17 -4.91 8.42
N PRO A 25 30.31 -6.14 8.93
CA PRO A 25 31.58 -6.60 9.46
C PRO A 25 32.37 -7.38 8.39
N GLY A 26 33.60 -6.93 8.17
CA GLY A 26 34.66 -7.76 7.64
C GLY A 26 35.15 -8.76 8.70
N ALA A 27 35.53 -9.93 8.21
CA ALA A 27 36.50 -10.90 8.74
C ALA A 27 36.68 -11.07 10.27
N SER A 28 36.32 -12.29 10.71
CA SER A 28 37.08 -13.19 11.59
C SER A 28 36.82 -13.21 13.12
N ALA A 29 36.95 -14.46 13.63
CA ALA A 29 37.03 -14.95 15.00
C ALA A 29 35.71 -15.13 15.78
N GLY A 30 35.47 -16.38 16.19
CA GLY A 30 34.20 -16.88 16.71
C GLY A 30 34.05 -16.88 18.24
N ALA A 31 32.80 -17.08 18.67
CA ALA A 31 32.42 -17.61 19.98
C ALA A 31 30.93 -18.00 19.95
N CYS A 32 30.62 -19.22 20.42
CA CYS A 32 29.25 -19.73 20.62
C CYS A 32 28.40 -18.80 21.48
N VAL A 33 27.16 -18.51 21.06
CA VAL A 33 26.14 -17.89 21.93
C VAL A 33 25.00 -18.87 22.14
N ARG A 34 24.92 -19.41 23.36
CA ARG A 34 23.74 -20.06 23.94
C ARG A 34 22.70 -18.98 24.23
N TYR A 35 21.47 -19.14 23.73
CA TYR A 35 20.35 -18.30 24.15
C TYR A 35 19.95 -18.66 25.59
N ARG A 36 20.00 -17.66 26.48
CA ARG A 36 19.47 -17.72 27.85
C ARG A 36 18.48 -16.57 28.01
N LEU A 37 17.20 -16.89 28.18
CA LEU A 37 16.16 -15.92 28.55
C LEU A 37 16.54 -15.19 29.85
N PRO A 38 16.25 -13.88 30.01
CA PRO A 38 16.25 -13.23 31.30
C PRO A 38 14.90 -13.37 32.00
N ARG A 39 14.92 -13.90 33.22
CA ARG A 39 13.83 -13.81 34.21
C ARG A 39 13.80 -12.41 34.83
N LEU A 40 12.60 -11.87 35.00
CA LEU A 40 12.28 -10.67 35.80
C LEU A 40 12.34 -10.98 37.31
N PRO A 41 12.83 -10.06 38.16
CA PRO A 41 12.21 -9.89 39.50
C PRO A 41 12.17 -8.37 39.93
N PRO A 42 11.63 -7.99 41.12
CA PRO A 42 10.58 -6.97 41.25
C PRO A 42 11.09 -5.61 41.77
N GLY A 43 10.20 -4.60 41.76
CA GLY A 43 10.56 -3.18 41.94
C GLY A 43 10.77 -2.66 43.36
N LEU A 44 11.18 -1.39 43.45
CA LEU A 44 10.67 -0.32 44.34
C LEU A 44 11.41 1.03 44.14
N ALA A 45 10.62 2.09 43.91
CA ALA A 45 10.69 3.47 44.45
C ALA A 45 11.96 4.38 44.37
N SER A 46 11.76 5.51 43.65
CA SER A 46 11.90 6.92 44.10
C SER A 46 13.24 7.71 44.00
N VAL A 47 13.05 9.00 43.63
CA VAL A 47 13.87 10.23 43.88
C VAL A 47 14.81 10.78 42.78
N ARG A 48 14.28 11.77 42.02
CA ARG A 48 14.74 13.19 41.84
C ARG A 48 16.24 13.53 41.68
N LYS A 49 16.63 14.11 40.52
CA LYS A 49 17.06 15.52 40.27
C LYS A 49 17.91 15.64 38.98
N GLY A 50 17.84 16.80 38.33
CA GLY A 50 18.41 17.06 37.01
C GLY A 50 19.88 17.47 36.97
N GLY A 51 20.38 17.68 35.75
CA GLY A 51 21.74 18.14 35.47
C GLY A 51 22.09 18.01 33.98
N LEU A 52 21.98 19.12 33.26
CA LEU A 52 22.48 19.34 31.89
C LEU A 52 24.02 19.41 31.90
N LEU A 53 24.72 18.90 30.87
CA LEU A 53 26.05 19.35 30.33
C LEU A 53 26.53 18.40 29.18
N PRO A 54 27.51 18.77 28.32
CA PRO A 54 27.31 18.94 26.88
C PRO A 54 28.09 17.96 25.97
N LEU A 55 27.75 18.01 24.66
CA LEU A 55 28.40 17.33 23.53
C LEU A 55 29.87 17.75 23.30
N PRO A 56 30.75 16.84 22.85
CA PRO A 56 32.03 17.21 22.25
C PRO A 56 31.96 17.24 20.72
N HIS A 57 32.63 18.26 20.18
CA HIS A 57 32.97 18.47 18.78
C HIS A 57 33.84 17.35 18.19
N LEU A 58 33.66 17.02 16.91
CA LEU A 58 34.77 16.49 16.09
C LEU A 58 34.68 16.89 14.60
N ALA A 59 35.73 17.62 14.23
CA ALA A 59 36.35 17.93 12.95
C ALA A 59 35.82 17.35 11.61
N THR A 60 35.68 18.26 10.65
CA THR A 60 35.70 18.03 9.19
C THR A 60 37.08 17.57 8.68
N PRO A 61 37.14 16.78 7.59
CA PRO A 61 38.27 16.85 6.68
C PRO A 61 37.89 17.45 5.31
N ARG A 62 38.91 18.13 4.79
CA ARG A 62 39.03 18.91 3.56
C ARG A 62 38.62 18.21 2.26
N ALA A 63 38.15 19.06 1.35
CA ALA A 63 37.98 18.82 -0.07
C ALA A 63 39.30 18.53 -0.80
N ALA A 64 39.23 17.66 -1.81
CA ALA A 64 40.14 17.62 -2.93
C ALA A 64 39.32 17.74 -4.23
N GLU A 65 39.60 18.79 -5.00
CA GLU A 65 39.08 19.07 -6.32
C GLU A 65 39.59 18.07 -7.37
N GLY A 66 38.73 17.72 -8.33
CA GLY A 66 39.07 16.87 -9.47
C GLY A 66 37.94 16.76 -10.49
N LYS A 67 37.81 17.81 -11.32
CA LYS A 67 37.10 17.98 -12.61
C LYS A 67 36.57 16.74 -13.37
N ASP A 68 35.28 16.84 -13.72
CA ASP A 68 34.71 16.86 -15.09
C ASP A 68 33.49 15.94 -15.30
N GLY A 69 32.41 16.52 -15.85
CA GLY A 69 31.50 15.79 -16.74
C GLY A 69 30.10 15.42 -16.23
N ARG A 70 29.19 16.41 -16.17
CA ARG A 70 27.78 16.33 -16.62
C ARG A 70 27.01 15.02 -16.29
N ALA A 71 26.36 14.97 -15.12
CA ALA A 71 25.29 14.01 -14.84
C ALA A 71 23.93 14.68 -15.04
N VAL A 72 23.20 14.24 -16.06
CA VAL A 72 21.77 14.50 -16.26
C VAL A 72 21.02 13.63 -15.25
N THR A 73 20.29 14.24 -14.34
CA THR A 73 19.34 13.55 -13.47
C THR A 73 18.16 13.05 -14.31
N LYS A 74 18.14 11.75 -14.59
CA LYS A 74 16.89 11.05 -14.90
C LYS A 74 16.39 10.43 -13.60
N GLU A 75 15.37 11.05 -13.03
CA GLU A 75 14.50 10.37 -12.07
C GLU A 75 13.71 9.32 -12.86
N GLU A 76 14.04 8.04 -12.68
CA GLU A 76 13.18 6.96 -13.12
C GLU A 76 12.02 6.82 -12.13
N VAL A 77 10.91 7.48 -12.47
CA VAL A 77 9.59 7.13 -11.94
C VAL A 77 9.25 5.76 -12.51
N VAL A 78 9.27 4.73 -11.66
CA VAL A 78 8.72 3.42 -12.00
C VAL A 78 7.20 3.54 -11.86
N GLU A 79 6.55 3.95 -12.95
CA GLU A 79 5.11 3.76 -13.10
C GLU A 79 4.85 2.26 -13.33
N GLU A 80 3.96 1.66 -12.53
CA GLU A 80 3.44 0.32 -12.82
C GLU A 80 2.59 0.45 -14.10
N GLU A 81 3.16 0.14 -15.28
CA GLU A 81 2.43 0.13 -16.55
C GLU A 81 1.32 -0.94 -16.53
N GLU A 82 0.07 -0.51 -16.72
CA GLU A 82 -1.05 -1.38 -17.08
C GLU A 82 -0.96 -1.71 -18.58
N GLU A 83 -0.66 -2.97 -18.91
CA GLU A 83 -0.74 -3.45 -20.30
C GLU A 83 -2.22 -3.63 -20.71
N GLU A 84 -2.78 -2.68 -21.45
CA GLU A 84 -3.97 -2.90 -22.28
C GLU A 84 -3.57 -3.58 -23.60
N LEU A 85 -4.12 -4.77 -23.86
CA LEU A 85 -3.91 -5.49 -25.12
C LEU A 85 -5.18 -5.45 -25.98
N GLU A 86 -5.11 -4.72 -27.09
CA GLU A 86 -6.17 -4.61 -28.12
C GLU A 86 -6.46 -5.97 -28.79
N ILE A 87 -7.72 -6.41 -28.76
CA ILE A 87 -8.18 -7.57 -29.54
C ILE A 87 -8.69 -7.10 -30.90
N ARG A 88 -7.91 -7.41 -31.94
CA ARG A 88 -8.30 -7.25 -33.35
C ARG A 88 -9.39 -8.26 -33.70
N LYS A 89 -10.59 -7.79 -34.05
CA LYS A 89 -11.66 -8.61 -34.63
C LYS A 89 -11.31 -8.95 -36.08
N GLU A 90 -11.17 -10.24 -36.39
CA GLU A 90 -11.25 -10.74 -37.76
C GLU A 90 -12.62 -11.42 -37.94
N GLY A 91 -13.25 -11.11 -39.07
CA GLY A 91 -14.66 -11.32 -39.36
C GLY A 91 -15.04 -12.77 -39.67
N GLU A 92 -16.32 -13.02 -39.50
CA GLU A 92 -17.04 -14.20 -39.94
C GLU A 92 -17.20 -14.17 -41.47
N GLU A 93 -16.83 -15.26 -42.15
CA GLU A 93 -17.41 -15.63 -43.44
C GLU A 93 -17.98 -17.06 -43.32
N GLU A 94 -19.29 -17.17 -43.47
CA GLU A 94 -20.00 -18.43 -43.71
C GLU A 94 -19.88 -18.83 -45.19
N GLY A 95 -19.85 -20.13 -45.47
CA GLY A 95 -19.89 -20.64 -46.84
C GLY A 95 -19.85 -22.17 -46.96
N GLU A 96 -21.04 -22.75 -47.07
CA GLU A 96 -21.47 -24.14 -47.26
C GLU A 96 -20.69 -25.09 -48.22
N GLY A 97 -20.94 -26.39 -47.99
CA GLY A 97 -20.90 -27.47 -48.99
C GLY A 97 -19.87 -28.56 -48.65
N GLY A 98 -20.15 -29.86 -48.64
CA GLY A 98 -21.30 -30.67 -49.01
C GLY A 98 -20.85 -32.14 -49.11
N ASP A 99 -21.77 -33.04 -48.79
CA ASP A 99 -21.93 -34.43 -49.28
C ASP A 99 -20.89 -35.55 -48.96
N GLY A 100 -21.44 -36.76 -48.74
CA GLY A 100 -20.81 -38.00 -49.21
C GLY A 100 -20.46 -39.10 -48.19
N GLY A 101 -21.42 -39.98 -47.88
CA GLY A 101 -21.23 -41.43 -48.14
C GLY A 101 -20.65 -42.38 -47.07
N ALA A 102 -21.57 -43.19 -46.50
CA ALA A 102 -21.53 -44.67 -46.44
C ALA A 102 -20.64 -45.46 -45.43
N ALA A 103 -21.35 -46.05 -44.45
CA ALA A 103 -21.41 -47.48 -44.10
C ALA A 103 -20.17 -48.25 -43.59
N ARG A 104 -20.24 -48.76 -42.35
CA ARG A 104 -20.54 -50.17 -42.04
C ARG A 104 -20.56 -50.45 -40.53
N GLU A 105 -21.52 -51.29 -40.13
CA GLU A 105 -21.66 -51.90 -38.81
C GLU A 105 -20.54 -52.92 -38.54
N ASP A 106 -20.10 -53.03 -37.30
CA ASP A 106 -19.89 -54.33 -36.65
C ASP A 106 -19.87 -54.19 -35.13
N ALA A 107 -20.63 -55.09 -34.49
CA ALA A 107 -20.84 -55.16 -33.05
C ALA A 107 -19.77 -56.02 -32.37
N ALA A 108 -19.32 -55.63 -31.16
CA ALA A 108 -19.43 -56.45 -29.93
C ALA A 108 -18.41 -56.09 -28.83
N ARG A 109 -18.95 -56.02 -27.60
CA ARG A 109 -18.38 -56.37 -26.28
C ARG A 109 -17.39 -55.41 -25.59
N ALA A 110 -17.99 -54.53 -24.80
CA ALA A 110 -17.76 -54.31 -23.37
C ALA A 110 -16.44 -54.80 -22.74
N SER A 111 -15.61 -53.84 -22.31
CA SER A 111 -15.08 -53.83 -20.93
C SER A 111 -14.85 -52.37 -20.50
N GLY A 112 -15.45 -51.99 -19.38
CA GLY A 112 -15.42 -50.62 -18.87
C GLY A 112 -14.03 -50.22 -18.40
N ARG A 113 -13.51 -49.13 -18.96
CA ARG A 113 -12.64 -48.20 -18.26
C ARG A 113 -13.18 -46.80 -18.53
N PHE A 114 -13.57 -46.10 -17.48
CA PHE A 114 -13.93 -44.68 -17.53
C PHE A 114 -12.69 -43.87 -17.98
N ALA A 115 -12.47 -43.80 -19.29
CA ALA A 115 -11.71 -42.74 -19.91
C ALA A 115 -12.69 -41.57 -20.05
N ALA A 116 -12.52 -40.55 -19.21
CA ALA A 116 -13.18 -39.27 -19.42
C ALA A 116 -12.55 -38.63 -20.66
N ASP A 117 -13.04 -39.03 -21.84
CA ASP A 117 -12.76 -38.39 -23.11
C ASP A 117 -13.41 -37.01 -23.08
N TYR A 118 -12.64 -36.03 -22.61
CA TYR A 118 -12.98 -34.62 -22.80
C TYR A 118 -12.87 -34.31 -24.29
N VAL A 119 -14.03 -34.03 -24.87
CA VAL A 119 -14.24 -33.38 -26.16
C VAL A 119 -13.18 -32.31 -26.37
N SER A 120 -12.37 -32.50 -27.40
CA SER A 120 -11.37 -31.54 -27.87
C SER A 120 -12.10 -30.38 -28.57
N LEU A 121 -12.63 -29.44 -27.79
CA LEU A 121 -12.79 -28.07 -28.26
C LEU A 121 -11.36 -27.56 -28.53
N GLY A 122 -11.08 -27.07 -29.75
CA GLY A 122 -9.77 -26.66 -30.26
C GLY A 122 -9.05 -25.52 -29.52
N ILE A 123 -9.26 -25.36 -28.22
CA ILE A 123 -8.54 -24.48 -27.32
C ILE A 123 -7.15 -25.09 -27.14
N ARG A 124 -6.14 -24.44 -27.74
CA ARG A 124 -4.73 -24.80 -27.54
C ARG A 124 -4.45 -24.93 -26.05
N GLU A 125 -3.95 -26.09 -25.63
CA GLU A 125 -3.68 -26.36 -24.22
C GLU A 125 -2.67 -25.32 -23.69
N PRO A 126 -2.98 -24.59 -22.60
CA PRO A 126 -2.08 -23.56 -22.12
C PRO A 126 -0.76 -24.19 -21.67
N VAL A 127 0.33 -23.74 -22.29
CA VAL A 127 1.69 -24.12 -21.96
C VAL A 127 2.28 -22.99 -21.12
N TYR A 128 2.57 -23.28 -19.86
CA TYR A 128 3.18 -22.32 -18.96
C TYR A 128 4.69 -22.37 -19.10
N GLU A 129 5.32 -21.20 -19.29
CA GLU A 129 6.75 -21.03 -19.11
C GLU A 129 7.03 -20.71 -17.64
N VAL A 130 7.78 -21.59 -16.98
CA VAL A 130 8.06 -21.51 -15.55
C VAL A 130 9.55 -21.66 -15.27
N ILE A 131 10.01 -21.04 -14.19
CA ILE A 131 11.32 -21.34 -13.62
C ILE A 131 11.13 -22.41 -12.55
N GLU A 132 11.83 -23.55 -12.71
CA GLU A 132 11.98 -24.57 -11.67
C GLU A 132 13.26 -24.29 -10.88
N VAL A 133 13.10 -24.09 -9.58
CA VAL A 133 14.22 -24.07 -8.63
C VAL A 133 14.13 -25.32 -7.77
N ARG A 134 15.23 -26.08 -7.68
CA ARG A 134 15.32 -27.30 -6.87
C ARG A 134 15.92 -27.02 -5.49
N SER A 135 15.73 -27.95 -4.55
CA SER A 135 16.31 -27.90 -3.20
C SER A 135 17.83 -27.71 -3.15
N ASN A 136 18.55 -28.09 -4.21
CA ASN A 136 20.00 -27.88 -4.35
C ASN A 136 20.39 -26.52 -4.96
N GLY A 137 19.43 -25.60 -5.12
CA GLY A 137 19.64 -24.28 -5.71
C GLY A 137 19.81 -24.26 -7.24
N ARG A 138 19.65 -25.40 -7.93
CA ARG A 138 19.69 -25.42 -9.41
C ARG A 138 18.44 -24.79 -9.99
N VAL A 139 18.65 -23.84 -10.89
CA VAL A 139 17.60 -23.12 -11.62
C VAL A 139 17.52 -23.65 -13.05
N SER A 140 16.31 -23.94 -13.53
CA SER A 140 16.07 -24.33 -14.92
C SER A 140 14.74 -23.77 -15.43
N THR A 141 14.74 -23.21 -16.64
CA THR A 141 13.50 -22.80 -17.31
C THR A 141 12.85 -23.99 -17.97
N LYS A 142 11.54 -24.19 -17.76
CA LYS A 142 10.77 -25.28 -18.33
C LYS A 142 9.44 -24.81 -18.88
N LYS A 143 9.00 -25.47 -19.96
CA LYS A 143 7.65 -25.35 -20.48
C LYS A 143 6.83 -26.53 -19.99
N ILE A 144 5.76 -26.26 -19.26
CA ILE A 144 4.92 -27.29 -18.62
C ILE A 144 3.48 -27.12 -19.11
N SER A 145 2.91 -28.20 -19.63
CA SER A 145 1.48 -28.23 -19.99
C SER A 145 0.61 -28.32 -18.73
N ARG A 146 -0.61 -27.80 -18.79
CA ARG A 146 -1.57 -27.88 -17.67
C ARG A 146 -1.76 -29.32 -17.17
N ARG A 147 -1.88 -30.31 -18.07
CA ARG A 147 -1.97 -31.73 -17.69
C ARG A 147 -0.73 -32.22 -16.94
N GLN A 148 0.46 -31.85 -17.39
CA GLN A 148 1.71 -32.24 -16.74
C GLN A 148 1.84 -31.59 -15.36
N LEU A 149 1.42 -30.33 -15.23
CA LEU A 149 1.40 -29.62 -13.95
C LEU A 149 0.55 -30.39 -12.93
N LEU A 150 -0.72 -30.66 -13.27
CA LEU A 150 -1.68 -31.38 -12.41
C LEU A 150 -1.18 -32.76 -12.00
N LYS A 151 -0.61 -33.52 -12.94
CA LYS A 151 -0.02 -34.84 -12.65
C LYS A 151 1.18 -34.75 -11.69
N SER A 152 2.00 -33.71 -11.84
CA SER A 152 3.25 -33.56 -11.08
C SER A 152 3.07 -32.95 -9.69
N SER A 153 1.95 -32.27 -9.44
CA SER A 153 1.68 -31.49 -8.24
C SER A 153 0.54 -32.05 -7.37
N GLY A 154 -0.23 -33.01 -7.89
CA GLY A 154 -1.42 -33.54 -7.21
C GLY A 154 -2.57 -32.52 -7.09
N LEU A 155 -2.50 -31.40 -7.81
CA LEU A 155 -3.48 -30.32 -7.71
C LEU A 155 -4.77 -30.64 -8.45
N ARG A 156 -5.89 -30.06 -7.99
CA ARG A 156 -7.18 -30.12 -8.70
C ARG A 156 -7.23 -29.04 -9.78
N LEU A 157 -8.05 -29.25 -10.82
CA LEU A 157 -8.25 -28.27 -11.91
C LEU A 157 -8.70 -26.87 -11.43
N ARG A 158 -9.35 -26.80 -10.27
CA ARG A 158 -9.78 -25.55 -9.64
C ARG A 158 -8.60 -24.76 -9.07
N ASP A 159 -7.60 -25.46 -8.55
CA ASP A 159 -6.47 -24.86 -7.83
C ASP A 159 -5.51 -24.14 -8.81
N THR A 160 -5.41 -24.62 -10.06
CA THR A 160 -4.54 -23.98 -11.06
C THR A 160 -4.94 -22.55 -11.40
N ARG A 161 -6.16 -22.11 -11.05
CA ARG A 161 -6.60 -20.73 -11.31
C ARG A 161 -5.82 -19.72 -10.49
N SER A 162 -5.44 -20.03 -9.24
CA SER A 162 -4.75 -19.06 -8.37
C SER A 162 -3.34 -18.71 -8.85
N VAL A 163 -2.73 -19.61 -9.61
CA VAL A 163 -1.36 -19.49 -10.13
C VAL A 163 -1.30 -19.20 -11.63
N ASP A 164 -2.44 -19.22 -12.33
CA ASP A 164 -2.50 -18.99 -13.77
C ASP A 164 -2.10 -17.54 -14.10
N PRO A 165 -1.02 -17.30 -14.87
CA PRO A 165 -0.60 -15.95 -15.25
C PRO A 165 -1.67 -15.16 -16.01
N SER A 166 -2.50 -15.84 -16.80
CA SER A 166 -3.52 -15.18 -17.63
C SER A 166 -4.64 -14.52 -16.83
N LEU A 167 -4.86 -14.97 -15.59
CA LEU A 167 -5.92 -14.47 -14.71
C LEU A 167 -5.43 -13.32 -13.82
N TRP A 168 -4.50 -12.50 -14.29
CA TRP A 168 -3.82 -11.54 -13.43
C TRP A 168 -4.72 -10.45 -12.85
N LEU A 169 -5.66 -9.92 -13.65
CA LEU A 169 -6.63 -8.91 -13.22
C LEU A 169 -7.58 -9.41 -12.13
N MET A 170 -7.84 -10.72 -12.07
CA MET A 170 -8.84 -11.31 -11.18
C MET A 170 -8.23 -11.85 -9.87
N ASN A 171 -6.93 -12.11 -9.83
CA ASN A 171 -6.24 -12.80 -8.73
C ASN A 171 -5.14 -11.91 -8.12
N SER A 172 -5.49 -10.69 -7.75
CA SER A 172 -4.60 -9.74 -7.07
C SER A 172 -4.52 -9.97 -5.55
N MET A 173 -5.55 -10.59 -4.96
CA MET A 173 -5.59 -10.88 -3.52
C MET A 173 -4.56 -11.96 -3.15
N PRO A 174 -3.82 -11.78 -2.04
CA PRO A 174 -2.88 -12.76 -1.56
C PRO A 174 -3.61 -14.04 -1.13
N SER A 175 -3.06 -15.19 -1.49
CA SER A 175 -3.57 -16.49 -1.06
C SER A 175 -2.43 -17.48 -0.91
N LEU A 176 -2.39 -18.16 0.23
CA LEU A 176 -1.54 -19.32 0.47
C LEU A 176 -2.46 -20.53 0.60
N LEU A 177 -2.44 -21.43 -0.38
CA LEU A 177 -3.32 -22.60 -0.39
C LEU A 177 -2.50 -23.85 -0.14
N VAL A 178 -2.71 -24.49 1.01
CA VAL A 178 -2.06 -25.74 1.36
C VAL A 178 -2.83 -26.93 0.77
N ARG A 179 -2.14 -27.77 0.01
CA ARG A 179 -2.64 -29.04 -0.54
C ARG A 179 -1.71 -30.18 -0.10
N GLU A 180 -2.15 -31.42 -0.31
CA GLU A 180 -1.47 -32.62 0.17
C GLU A 180 0.00 -32.73 -0.28
N GLN A 181 0.32 -32.28 -1.49
CA GLN A 181 1.65 -32.43 -2.09
C GLN A 181 2.26 -31.10 -2.58
N ALA A 182 1.56 -29.99 -2.36
CA ALA A 182 1.98 -28.69 -2.86
C ALA A 182 1.37 -27.53 -2.08
N ILE A 183 2.10 -26.42 -2.00
CA ILE A 183 1.62 -25.12 -1.49
C ILE A 183 1.53 -24.18 -2.68
N LEU A 184 0.34 -23.63 -2.94
CA LEU A 184 0.17 -22.59 -3.95
C LEU A 184 0.34 -21.24 -3.28
N ILE A 185 1.22 -20.42 -3.83
CA ILE A 185 1.56 -19.10 -3.33
C ILE A 185 1.16 -18.08 -4.39
N ASN A 186 0.19 -17.24 -4.07
CA ASN A 186 -0.15 -16.05 -4.85
C ASN A 186 0.02 -14.84 -3.95
N LEU A 187 1.03 -14.00 -4.20
CA LEU A 187 1.30 -12.77 -3.43
C LEU A 187 1.31 -11.56 -4.37
N GLY A 188 0.30 -11.50 -5.24
CA GLY A 188 0.12 -10.49 -6.28
C GLY A 188 1.04 -10.74 -7.48
N SER A 189 2.19 -10.07 -7.51
CA SER A 189 3.17 -10.21 -8.59
C SER A 189 3.99 -11.51 -8.51
N LEU A 190 3.96 -12.22 -7.39
CA LEU A 190 4.58 -13.54 -7.24
C LEU A 190 3.51 -14.63 -7.32
N ARG A 191 3.69 -15.58 -8.26
CA ARG A 191 2.90 -16.80 -8.36
C ARG A 191 3.83 -17.99 -8.37
N ALA A 192 3.65 -18.90 -7.41
CA ALA A 192 4.51 -20.06 -7.28
C ALA A 192 3.74 -21.29 -6.79
N ILE A 193 4.26 -22.47 -7.11
CA ILE A 193 3.84 -23.75 -6.53
C ILE A 193 5.07 -24.37 -5.87
N ALA A 194 5.07 -24.43 -4.54
CA ALA A 194 6.09 -25.11 -3.76
C ALA A 194 5.72 -26.59 -3.61
N MET A 195 6.68 -27.48 -3.86
CA MET A 195 6.61 -28.93 -3.65
C MET A 195 7.82 -29.37 -2.83
N TYR A 196 7.86 -30.63 -2.39
CA TYR A 196 8.90 -31.16 -1.50
C TYR A 196 10.36 -30.86 -1.93
N GLU A 197 10.71 -30.96 -3.22
CA GLU A 197 12.10 -30.73 -3.67
C GLU A 197 12.25 -29.65 -4.75
N ARG A 198 11.14 -29.00 -5.13
CA ARG A 198 11.16 -28.00 -6.20
C ARG A 198 10.06 -26.97 -6.03
N VAL A 199 10.33 -25.76 -6.47
CA VAL A 199 9.33 -24.69 -6.63
C VAL A 199 9.22 -24.33 -8.10
N LEU A 200 7.99 -24.17 -8.58
CA LEU A 200 7.69 -23.69 -9.92
C LEU A 200 7.21 -22.24 -9.81
N ILE A 201 7.93 -21.32 -10.45
CA ILE A 201 7.64 -19.88 -10.42
C ILE A 201 7.04 -19.49 -11.77
N PHE A 202 5.84 -18.93 -11.73
CA PHE A 202 5.12 -18.44 -12.89
C PHE A 202 5.39 -16.94 -13.07
N ASN A 203 5.50 -16.49 -14.32
CA ASN A 203 5.80 -15.11 -14.66
C ASN A 203 6.99 -14.54 -13.85
N TYR A 204 8.12 -15.24 -13.89
CA TYR A 204 9.31 -14.90 -13.10
C TYR A 204 9.90 -13.52 -13.42
N ASN A 205 9.56 -12.94 -14.58
CA ASN A 205 10.03 -11.61 -14.99
C ASN A 205 9.37 -10.45 -14.22
N SER A 206 8.27 -10.74 -13.50
CA SER A 206 7.58 -9.77 -12.66
C SER A 206 8.50 -9.26 -11.54
N PRO A 207 8.22 -8.07 -10.97
CA PRO A 207 9.00 -7.54 -9.85
C PRO A 207 8.95 -8.47 -8.62
N GLY A 208 7.83 -9.17 -8.42
CA GLY A 208 7.68 -10.14 -7.34
C GLY A 208 8.49 -11.42 -7.57
N GLY A 209 8.50 -11.94 -8.79
CA GLY A 209 9.27 -13.14 -9.18
C GLY A 209 10.77 -12.93 -9.05
N LYS A 210 11.28 -11.79 -9.53
CA LYS A 210 12.70 -11.43 -9.43
C LYS A 210 13.14 -11.27 -7.97
N ALA A 211 12.43 -10.47 -7.18
CA ALA A 211 12.74 -10.26 -5.77
C ALA A 211 12.69 -11.56 -4.95
N PHE A 212 11.75 -12.45 -5.27
CA PHE A 212 11.67 -13.77 -4.65
C PHE A 212 12.90 -14.64 -4.97
N LEU A 213 13.32 -14.69 -6.24
CA LEU A 213 14.51 -15.45 -6.64
C LEU A 213 15.79 -14.93 -5.99
N GLU A 214 15.94 -13.61 -5.88
CA GLU A 214 17.08 -12.97 -5.22
C GLU A 214 17.19 -13.35 -3.73
N LEU A 215 16.07 -13.58 -3.06
CA LEU A 215 16.04 -14.01 -1.66
C LEU A 215 16.16 -15.53 -1.48
N LEU A 216 15.53 -16.32 -2.36
CA LEU A 216 15.50 -17.78 -2.25
C LEU A 216 16.87 -18.42 -2.58
N LEU A 217 17.50 -18.02 -3.70
CA LEU A 217 18.70 -18.71 -4.19
C LEU A 217 19.89 -18.68 -3.20
N PRO A 218 20.18 -17.58 -2.49
CA PRO A 218 21.23 -17.56 -1.48
C PRO A 218 20.96 -18.46 -0.27
N ARG A 219 19.68 -18.66 0.08
CA ARG A 219 19.24 -19.53 1.19
C ARG A 219 19.42 -21.01 0.86
N LEU A 220 19.17 -21.38 -0.40
CA LEU A 220 19.35 -22.75 -0.89
C LEU A 220 20.82 -23.12 -1.18
N ASN A 221 21.78 -22.20 -0.98
CA ASN A 221 23.17 -22.47 -1.28
C ASN A 221 23.81 -23.32 -0.17
N PRO A 222 24.25 -24.56 -0.45
CA PRO A 222 24.79 -25.47 0.56
C PRO A 222 26.07 -24.95 1.25
N ARG A 223 26.73 -23.95 0.67
CA ARG A 223 27.89 -23.28 1.28
C ARG A 223 27.54 -22.31 2.42
N ASN A 224 26.25 -21.97 2.56
CA ASN A 224 25.77 -20.97 3.53
C ASN A 224 25.12 -21.62 4.77
N ILE A 225 25.03 -22.96 4.81
CA ILE A 225 24.43 -23.71 5.91
C ILE A 225 25.47 -23.80 7.05
N ASN A 226 25.51 -22.75 7.86
CA ASN A 226 26.34 -22.69 9.07
C ASN A 226 25.74 -23.56 10.18
N GLY A 227 25.78 -24.89 10.03
CA GLY A 227 25.62 -25.87 11.11
C GLY A 227 24.30 -25.89 11.90
N GLY A 228 23.28 -25.11 11.50
CA GLY A 228 21.92 -25.21 12.06
C GLY A 228 21.11 -26.35 11.43
N PRO A 229 20.03 -26.81 12.08
CA PRO A 229 19.07 -27.72 11.44
C PRO A 229 18.55 -27.05 10.15
N ALA A 230 18.60 -27.78 9.04
CA ALA A 230 18.15 -27.27 7.76
C ALA A 230 16.61 -27.24 7.76
N MET A 231 16.04 -26.03 7.67
CA MET A 231 14.60 -25.84 7.51
C MET A 231 14.09 -26.63 6.28
N PRO A 232 12.90 -27.25 6.33
CA PRO A 232 12.32 -27.92 5.18
C PRO A 232 12.24 -26.99 3.96
N PHE A 233 12.53 -27.52 2.77
CA PHE A 233 12.60 -26.74 1.53
C PHE A 233 11.33 -25.94 1.24
N GLN A 234 10.16 -26.51 1.51
CA GLN A 234 8.88 -25.83 1.27
C GLN A 234 8.69 -24.64 2.20
N LEU A 235 9.17 -24.73 3.44
CA LEU A 235 9.09 -23.66 4.41
C LEU A 235 10.08 -22.54 4.07
N GLU A 236 11.28 -22.85 3.60
CA GLU A 236 12.22 -21.86 3.03
C GLU A 236 11.60 -21.09 1.86
N VAL A 237 10.85 -21.78 1.01
CA VAL A 237 10.12 -21.16 -0.11
C VAL A 237 9.01 -20.23 0.38
N VAL A 238 8.20 -20.67 1.36
CA VAL A 238 7.15 -19.83 1.95
C VAL A 238 7.75 -18.61 2.65
N GLU A 239 8.79 -18.80 3.43
CA GLU A 239 9.48 -17.74 4.16
C GLU A 239 10.08 -16.70 3.20
N ALA A 240 10.81 -17.16 2.17
CA ALA A 240 11.36 -16.27 1.15
C ALA A 240 10.26 -15.51 0.39
N ALA A 241 9.10 -16.15 0.15
CA ALA A 241 7.97 -15.51 -0.51
C ALA A 241 7.36 -14.40 0.36
N LEU A 242 7.08 -14.68 1.64
CA LEU A 242 6.57 -13.70 2.59
C LEU A 242 7.55 -12.54 2.80
N LEU A 243 8.83 -12.85 3.03
CA LEU A 243 9.88 -11.87 3.20
C LEU A 243 10.01 -10.97 1.96
N SER A 244 9.99 -11.55 0.75
CA SER A 244 10.04 -10.79 -0.50
C SER A 244 8.89 -9.81 -0.64
N ARG A 245 7.69 -10.17 -0.16
CA ARG A 245 6.50 -9.34 -0.26
C ARG A 245 6.56 -8.20 0.76
N ILE A 246 6.90 -8.52 2.00
CA ILE A 246 6.94 -7.57 3.11
C ILE A 246 8.04 -6.53 2.91
N ILE A 247 9.26 -6.93 2.53
CA ILE A 247 10.36 -5.97 2.29
C ILE A 247 9.98 -4.95 1.21
N ARG A 248 9.31 -5.36 0.12
CA ARG A 248 8.89 -4.42 -0.92
C ARG A 248 7.85 -3.42 -0.41
N MET A 249 6.95 -3.85 0.45
CA MET A 249 5.95 -2.97 1.06
C MET A 249 6.60 -1.99 2.05
N GLU A 250 7.51 -2.47 2.90
CA GLU A 250 8.33 -1.63 3.79
C GLU A 250 9.15 -0.61 3.00
N GLN A 251 9.75 -0.99 1.88
CA GLN A 251 10.48 -0.08 0.99
C GLN A 251 9.57 0.97 0.34
N ARG A 252 8.35 0.60 -0.07
CA ARG A 252 7.36 1.57 -0.56
C ARG A 252 6.97 2.55 0.54
N LEU A 253 6.75 2.06 1.76
CA LEU A 253 6.43 2.90 2.92
C LEU A 253 7.56 3.89 3.23
N MET A 254 8.81 3.42 3.29
CA MET A 254 9.99 4.25 3.55
C MET A 254 10.20 5.37 2.53
N LYS A 255 9.69 5.22 1.30
CA LYS A 255 9.72 6.28 0.27
C LYS A 255 8.60 7.30 0.46
N ILE A 256 7.39 6.85 0.82
CA ILE A 256 6.20 7.69 0.92
C ILE A 256 6.19 8.48 2.22
N GLU A 257 6.58 7.87 3.34
CA GLU A 257 6.57 8.47 4.68
C GLU A 257 7.25 9.86 4.75
N PRO A 258 8.52 10.05 4.33
CA PRO A 258 9.16 11.36 4.40
C PRO A 258 8.49 12.39 3.46
N SER A 259 8.00 11.94 2.31
CA SER A 259 7.29 12.81 1.37
C SER A 259 5.99 13.33 1.97
N VAL A 260 5.21 12.46 2.62
CA VAL A 260 3.97 12.86 3.30
C VAL A 260 4.29 13.78 4.47
N GLY A 261 5.29 13.46 5.30
CA GLY A 261 5.72 14.32 6.40
C GLY A 261 6.06 15.74 5.95
N ALA A 262 6.86 15.87 4.89
CA ALA A 262 7.23 17.17 4.32
C ALA A 262 6.02 17.93 3.74
N LEU A 263 5.09 17.23 3.08
CA LEU A 263 3.87 17.85 2.55
C LEU A 263 2.99 18.42 3.66
N LEU A 264 2.79 17.67 4.74
CA LEU A 264 1.96 18.09 5.88
C LEU A 264 2.52 19.33 6.59
N GLU A 265 3.84 19.54 6.60
CA GLU A 265 4.45 20.75 7.16
C GLU A 265 4.24 22.00 6.28
N VAL A 266 4.23 21.82 4.96
CA VAL A 266 4.15 22.93 3.99
C VAL A 266 2.72 23.35 3.69
N LEU A 267 1.78 22.39 3.66
CA LEU A 267 0.37 22.57 3.30
C LEU A 267 -0.34 23.74 4.00
N PRO A 268 -0.19 23.95 5.33
CA PRO A 268 -0.85 25.06 6.04
C PRO A 268 -0.47 26.44 5.50
N ASN A 269 0.74 26.59 4.97
CA ASN A 269 1.30 27.87 4.55
C ASN A 269 1.27 28.07 3.02
N ARG A 270 1.19 26.99 2.24
CA ARG A 270 1.22 27.03 0.77
C ARG A 270 0.15 26.14 0.14
N LEU A 271 -0.98 26.76 -0.20
CA LEU A 271 -2.08 26.12 -0.92
C LEU A 271 -1.93 26.33 -2.44
N THR A 272 -0.99 25.58 -3.04
CA THR A 272 -0.76 25.58 -4.51
C THR A 272 -1.34 24.30 -5.12
N ALA A 273 -1.79 24.36 -6.37
CA ALA A 273 -2.37 23.21 -7.07
C ALA A 273 -1.42 21.99 -7.08
N ASP A 274 -0.15 22.21 -7.39
CA ASP A 274 0.87 21.15 -7.45
C ASP A 274 1.04 20.41 -6.11
N VAL A 275 0.99 21.16 -5.00
CA VAL A 275 1.14 20.62 -3.64
C VAL A 275 -0.09 19.78 -3.25
N LEU A 276 -1.28 20.19 -3.68
CA LEU A 276 -2.52 19.41 -3.49
C LEU A 276 -2.54 18.16 -4.38
N GLU A 277 -1.98 18.23 -5.59
CA GLU A 277 -1.82 17.06 -6.45
C GLU A 277 -0.83 16.05 -5.86
N GLN A 278 0.30 16.51 -5.32
CA GLN A 278 1.26 15.67 -4.60
C GLN A 278 0.60 14.99 -3.39
N LEU A 279 -0.20 15.73 -2.60
CA LEU A 279 -0.98 15.13 -1.50
C LEU A 279 -1.97 14.07 -2.00
N ARG A 280 -2.66 14.32 -3.12
CA ARG A 280 -3.59 13.36 -3.71
C ARG A 280 -2.88 12.07 -4.12
N LEU A 281 -1.73 12.20 -4.80
CA LEU A 281 -0.92 11.07 -5.24
C LEU A 281 -0.38 10.27 -4.05
N SER A 282 0.14 10.95 -3.02
CA SER A 282 0.61 10.28 -1.81
C SER A 282 -0.52 9.56 -1.07
N LYS A 283 -1.72 10.16 -1.01
CA LYS A 283 -2.92 9.53 -0.42
C LYS A 283 -3.30 8.26 -1.18
N GLN A 284 -3.33 8.30 -2.51
CA GLN A 284 -3.63 7.15 -3.35
C GLN A 284 -2.62 6.02 -3.12
N ALA A 285 -1.32 6.34 -3.06
CA ALA A 285 -0.27 5.37 -2.80
C ALA A 285 -0.36 4.74 -1.39
N LEU A 286 -0.75 5.53 -0.37
CA LEU A 286 -0.99 5.04 0.99
C LEU A 286 -2.21 4.11 1.07
N VAL A 287 -3.31 4.44 0.39
CA VAL A 287 -4.51 3.58 0.32
C VAL A 287 -4.17 2.24 -0.32
N GLU A 288 -3.45 2.26 -1.44
CA GLU A 288 -3.04 1.04 -2.14
C GLU A 288 -2.09 0.18 -1.29
N LEU A 289 -1.09 0.79 -0.65
CA LEU A 289 -0.17 0.11 0.24
C LEU A 289 -0.89 -0.47 1.46
N GLY A 290 -1.77 0.32 2.09
CA GLY A 290 -2.56 -0.06 3.25
C GLY A 290 -3.49 -1.24 2.95
N SER A 291 -4.19 -1.22 1.81
CA SER A 291 -5.02 -2.34 1.33
C SER A 291 -4.18 -3.58 1.05
N ARG A 292 -3.09 -3.47 0.29
CA ARG A 292 -2.20 -4.60 -0.01
C ARG A 292 -1.59 -5.22 1.27
N ALA A 293 -1.33 -4.41 2.30
CA ALA A 293 -0.86 -4.88 3.61
C ALA A 293 -1.97 -5.49 4.47
N GLY A 294 -3.16 -4.90 4.43
CA GLY A 294 -4.35 -5.41 5.11
C GLY A 294 -4.73 -6.80 4.60
N ASP A 295 -4.71 -7.00 3.28
CA ASP A 295 -5.04 -8.29 2.67
C ASP A 295 -4.02 -9.37 3.03
N LEU A 296 -2.71 -9.03 3.03
CA LEU A 296 -1.66 -9.97 3.41
C LEU A 296 -1.74 -10.33 4.89
N LYS A 297 -2.03 -9.35 5.75
CA LYS A 297 -2.29 -9.55 7.18
C LYS A 297 -3.47 -10.50 7.36
N GLN A 298 -4.59 -10.26 6.67
CA GLN A 298 -5.78 -11.10 6.81
C GLN A 298 -5.50 -12.55 6.37
N MET A 299 -4.79 -12.74 5.25
CA MET A 299 -4.38 -14.07 4.80
C MET A 299 -3.52 -14.82 5.83
N LEU A 300 -2.61 -14.11 6.52
CA LEU A 300 -1.79 -14.70 7.57
C LEU A 300 -2.60 -15.03 8.83
N ILE A 301 -3.58 -14.18 9.20
CA ILE A 301 -4.51 -14.46 10.30
C ILE A 301 -5.34 -15.71 9.97
N ASP A 302 -5.94 -15.77 8.78
CA ASP A 302 -6.77 -16.91 8.37
C ASP A 302 -5.98 -18.23 8.38
N LEU A 303 -4.69 -18.18 8.02
CA LEU A 303 -3.79 -19.35 8.06
C LEU A 303 -3.42 -19.76 9.50
N LEU A 304 -3.18 -18.79 10.40
CA LEU A 304 -2.89 -19.04 11.81
C LEU A 304 -4.12 -19.54 12.58
N GLU A 305 -5.33 -19.17 12.14
CA GLU A 305 -6.59 -19.62 12.76
C GLU A 305 -6.97 -21.07 12.40
N ASP A 306 -6.48 -21.63 11.27
CA ASP A 306 -6.72 -23.02 10.87
C ASP A 306 -5.49 -23.92 11.14
N PRO A 307 -5.44 -24.61 12.30
CA PRO A 307 -4.30 -25.46 12.64
C PRO A 307 -4.20 -26.69 11.72
N HIS A 308 -5.26 -27.08 11.00
CA HIS A 308 -5.16 -28.14 9.99
C HIS A 308 -4.34 -27.71 8.77
N GLU A 309 -4.31 -26.42 8.44
CA GLU A 309 -3.44 -25.93 7.35
C GLU A 309 -1.98 -25.98 7.75
N ILE A 310 -1.66 -25.56 8.96
CA ILE A 310 -0.30 -25.63 9.52
C ILE A 310 0.15 -27.09 9.58
N ARG A 311 -0.64 -27.99 10.18
CA ARG A 311 -0.31 -29.42 10.21
C ARG A 311 -0.15 -30.04 8.82
N ARG A 312 -0.94 -29.58 7.82
CA ARG A 312 -0.77 -30.02 6.42
C ARG A 312 0.58 -29.60 5.84
N ILE A 313 1.12 -28.45 6.24
CA ILE A 313 2.48 -28.03 5.86
C ILE A 313 3.51 -28.96 6.52
N CYS A 314 3.36 -29.26 7.83
CA CYS A 314 4.26 -30.16 8.57
C CYS A 314 4.33 -31.57 7.98
N ILE A 315 3.22 -32.14 7.51
CA ILE A 315 3.26 -33.51 6.95
C ILE A 315 3.69 -33.56 5.47
N MET A 316 3.95 -32.42 4.82
CA MET A 316 4.22 -32.37 3.39
C MET A 316 5.52 -33.10 3.01
N GLY A 317 5.40 -34.19 2.25
CA GLY A 317 6.52 -35.03 1.85
C GLY A 317 6.86 -36.15 2.85
N ARG A 318 6.07 -36.28 3.92
CA ARG A 318 6.17 -37.36 4.92
C ARG A 318 5.07 -38.40 4.72
N ASN A 319 5.30 -39.63 5.21
CA ASN A 319 4.29 -40.69 5.22
C ASN A 319 3.40 -40.56 6.46
N CYS A 320 2.69 -39.43 6.53
CA CYS A 320 1.73 -39.11 7.58
C CYS A 320 0.37 -38.76 6.97
N THR A 321 -0.68 -39.09 7.69
CA THR A 321 -2.06 -38.76 7.34
C THR A 321 -2.70 -37.96 8.45
N LEU A 322 -3.51 -36.98 8.06
CA LEU A 322 -4.26 -36.12 8.98
C LEU A 322 -5.74 -36.51 8.92
N ASP A 323 -6.30 -36.93 10.05
CA ASP A 323 -7.76 -37.08 10.16
C ASP A 323 -8.40 -35.72 10.49
N ARG A 324 -9.35 -35.29 9.67
CA ARG A 324 -10.05 -34.01 9.86
C ARG A 324 -11.10 -34.06 10.97
N LEU A 325 -11.52 -35.25 11.39
CA LEU A 325 -12.58 -35.42 12.40
C LEU A 325 -12.03 -35.55 13.81
N SER A 326 -10.86 -36.18 13.98
CA SER A 326 -10.27 -36.43 15.29
C SER A 326 -9.07 -35.54 15.62
N ASP A 327 -8.63 -34.70 14.68
CA ASP A 327 -7.42 -33.89 14.77
C ASP A 327 -6.12 -34.71 14.95
N ASP A 328 -6.20 -36.03 14.87
CA ASP A 328 -5.05 -36.89 15.11
C ASP A 328 -4.15 -36.97 13.87
N MET A 329 -2.87 -36.68 14.10
CA MET A 329 -1.80 -36.98 13.17
C MET A 329 -1.33 -38.43 13.35
N GLN A 330 -1.46 -39.21 12.27
CA GLN A 330 -0.98 -40.59 12.19
C GLN A 330 0.22 -40.65 11.24
N CYS A 331 1.38 -41.02 11.75
CA CYS A 331 2.59 -41.21 10.95
C CYS A 331 3.01 -42.68 10.99
N SER A 332 3.50 -43.17 9.85
CA SER A 332 4.09 -44.51 9.78
C SER A 332 5.32 -44.67 10.70
N VAL A 333 6.03 -43.57 10.96
CA VAL A 333 7.20 -43.50 11.84
C VAL A 333 6.89 -42.59 13.04
N PRO A 334 7.13 -43.02 14.29
CA PRO A 334 6.84 -42.20 15.47
C PRO A 334 7.74 -40.96 15.57
N LEU A 335 8.97 -41.04 15.04
CA LEU A 335 9.88 -39.89 14.97
C LEU A 335 9.35 -38.80 14.03
N ASP A 336 8.75 -39.17 12.89
CA ASP A 336 8.15 -38.20 11.96
C ASP A 336 6.98 -37.44 12.61
N LYS A 337 6.24 -38.11 13.50
CA LYS A 337 5.19 -37.47 14.29
C LYS A 337 5.78 -36.42 15.24
N GLN A 338 6.83 -36.77 15.99
CA GLN A 338 7.49 -35.84 16.91
C GLN A 338 8.08 -34.63 16.18
N ILE A 339 8.75 -34.86 15.04
CA ILE A 339 9.30 -33.77 14.22
C ILE A 339 8.18 -32.87 13.69
N ALA A 340 7.06 -33.44 13.24
CA ALA A 340 5.95 -32.65 12.72
C ALA A 340 5.23 -31.83 13.81
N GLU A 341 5.17 -32.34 15.05
CA GLU A 341 4.65 -31.59 16.22
C GLU A 341 5.61 -30.44 16.60
N GLU A 342 6.93 -30.68 16.59
CA GLU A 342 7.93 -29.62 16.82
C GLU A 342 7.90 -28.55 15.71
N GLU A 343 7.78 -28.96 14.45
CA GLU A 343 7.68 -28.06 13.29
C GLU A 343 6.38 -27.23 13.30
N GLU A 344 5.28 -27.74 13.88
CA GLU A 344 4.02 -26.99 13.99
C GLU A 344 4.23 -25.71 14.81
N GLU A 345 4.85 -25.81 15.98
CA GLU A 345 5.18 -24.66 16.84
C GLU A 345 6.17 -23.69 16.14
N GLU A 346 7.17 -24.23 15.42
CA GLU A 346 8.14 -23.41 14.69
C GLU A 346 7.48 -22.62 13.53
N ILE A 347 6.56 -23.24 12.81
CA ILE A 347 5.83 -22.59 11.71
C ILE A 347 4.90 -21.51 12.25
N GLU A 348 4.19 -21.76 13.35
CA GLU A 348 3.37 -20.75 14.02
C GLU A 348 4.20 -19.52 14.40
N MET A 349 5.31 -19.71 15.11
CA MET A 349 6.21 -18.61 15.49
C MET A 349 6.76 -17.84 14.27
N LEU A 350 7.09 -18.54 13.18
CA LEU A 350 7.54 -17.93 11.94
C LEU A 350 6.44 -17.06 11.33
N LEU A 351 5.22 -17.59 11.21
CA LEU A 351 4.08 -16.89 10.63
C LEU A 351 3.66 -15.68 11.49
N GLU A 352 3.65 -15.81 12.81
CA GLU A 352 3.40 -14.72 13.75
C GLU A 352 4.40 -13.57 13.58
N ASN A 353 5.68 -13.89 13.37
CA ASN A 353 6.70 -12.86 13.13
C ASN A 353 6.39 -12.05 11.85
N TYR A 354 6.04 -12.73 10.76
CA TYR A 354 5.69 -12.06 9.51
C TYR A 354 4.35 -11.32 9.59
N LEU A 355 3.38 -11.84 10.37
CA LEU A 355 2.14 -11.15 10.68
C LEU A 355 2.44 -9.83 11.38
N GLN A 356 3.26 -9.83 12.43
CA GLN A 356 3.63 -8.62 13.17
C GLN A 356 4.31 -7.57 12.27
N ARG A 357 5.19 -7.99 11.36
CA ARG A 357 5.80 -7.08 10.38
C ARG A 357 4.77 -6.49 9.42
N CYS A 358 3.85 -7.31 8.93
CA CYS A 358 2.78 -6.87 8.04
C CYS A 358 1.83 -5.89 8.75
N GLU A 359 1.47 -6.16 10.00
CA GLU A 359 0.68 -5.28 10.85
C GLU A 359 1.34 -3.93 11.09
N SER A 360 2.65 -3.93 11.34
CA SER A 360 3.42 -2.70 11.49
C SER A 360 3.35 -1.84 10.23
N CYS A 361 3.60 -2.43 9.05
CA CYS A 361 3.52 -1.74 7.77
C CYS A 361 2.09 -1.22 7.49
N HIS A 362 1.06 -2.04 7.71
CA HIS A 362 -0.34 -1.65 7.54
C HIS A 362 -0.72 -0.49 8.49
N GLY A 363 -0.39 -0.61 9.77
CA GLY A 363 -0.71 0.41 10.78
C GLY A 363 0.02 1.73 10.55
N GLN A 364 1.26 1.70 10.07
CA GLN A 364 1.98 2.92 9.68
C GLN A 364 1.36 3.60 8.45
N ALA A 365 0.96 2.83 7.44
CA ALA A 365 0.29 3.36 6.26
C ALA A 365 -1.06 4.04 6.61
N GLU A 366 -1.89 3.39 7.44
CA GLU A 366 -3.17 3.96 7.92
C GLU A 366 -2.96 5.24 8.73
N ARG A 367 -1.97 5.29 9.63
CA ARG A 367 -1.69 6.51 10.41
C ARG A 367 -1.30 7.71 9.54
N LEU A 368 -0.44 7.48 8.53
CA LEU A 368 -0.06 8.53 7.59
C LEU A 368 -1.26 8.97 6.74
N LEU A 369 -2.10 8.02 6.35
CA LEU A 369 -3.30 8.29 5.57
C LEU A 369 -4.31 9.12 6.36
N ASP A 370 -4.53 8.80 7.63
CA ASP A 370 -5.41 9.56 8.51
C ASP A 370 -4.87 10.97 8.76
N SER A 371 -3.56 11.11 8.95
CA SER A 371 -2.91 12.43 9.07
C SER A 371 -3.10 13.27 7.80
N ALA A 372 -3.01 12.64 6.62
CA ALA A 372 -3.26 13.30 5.34
C ALA A 372 -4.73 13.71 5.16
N ARG A 373 -5.68 12.87 5.59
CA ARG A 373 -7.13 13.17 5.57
C ARG A 373 -7.47 14.34 6.50
N GLU A 374 -6.93 14.33 7.73
CA GLU A 374 -7.15 15.42 8.69
C GLU A 374 -6.61 16.75 8.16
N MET A 375 -5.46 16.74 7.48
CA MET A 375 -4.92 17.93 6.84
C MET A 375 -5.78 18.41 5.66
N GLU A 376 -6.32 17.50 4.85
CA GLU A 376 -7.25 17.82 3.75
C GLU A 376 -8.53 18.51 4.29
N ASP A 377 -9.09 17.98 5.37
CA ASP A 377 -10.26 18.57 6.05
C ASP A 377 -9.94 19.95 6.62
N SER A 378 -8.77 20.11 7.24
CA SER A 378 -8.27 21.40 7.72
C SER A 378 -8.13 22.43 6.59
N ILE A 379 -7.64 22.02 5.42
CA ILE A 379 -7.58 22.88 4.23
C ILE A 379 -8.98 23.28 3.77
N ALA A 380 -9.91 22.33 3.70
CA ALA A 380 -11.28 22.60 3.28
C ALA A 380 -11.94 23.66 4.19
N VAL A 381 -11.75 23.54 5.51
CA VAL A 381 -12.20 24.52 6.49
C VAL A 381 -11.51 25.88 6.28
N ASN A 382 -10.19 25.92 6.13
CA ASN A 382 -9.46 27.18 5.92
C ASN A 382 -9.86 27.91 4.63
N LEU A 383 -10.08 27.17 3.53
CA LEU A 383 -10.56 27.75 2.27
C LEU A 383 -11.98 28.29 2.39
N SER A 384 -12.85 27.62 3.17
CA SER A 384 -14.19 28.16 3.47
C SER A 384 -14.12 29.47 4.25
N SER A 385 -13.20 29.56 5.23
CA SER A 385 -12.99 30.77 6.04
C SER A 385 -12.48 31.93 5.18
N ARG A 386 -11.47 31.70 4.33
CA ARG A 386 -10.97 32.73 3.40
C ARG A 386 -12.03 33.22 2.42
N ARG A 387 -12.89 32.32 1.90
CA ARG A 387 -14.03 32.71 1.05
C ARG A 387 -15.02 33.59 1.78
N LEU A 388 -15.29 33.31 3.05
CA LEU A 388 -16.14 34.16 3.89
C LEU A 388 -15.53 35.55 4.10
N GLU A 389 -14.22 35.63 4.37
CA GLU A 389 -13.51 36.91 4.49
C GLU A 389 -13.60 37.72 3.19
N VAL A 390 -13.37 37.09 2.03
CA VAL A 390 -13.50 37.75 0.72
C VAL A 390 -14.94 38.23 0.50
N SER A 391 -15.94 37.41 0.80
CA SER A 391 -17.35 37.79 0.67
C SER A 391 -17.73 38.97 1.58
N ARG A 392 -17.16 39.05 2.79
CA ARG A 392 -17.33 40.21 3.68
C ARG A 392 -16.75 41.49 3.09
N VAL A 393 -15.56 41.42 2.49
CA VAL A 393 -14.94 42.56 1.81
C VAL A 393 -15.76 42.99 0.58
N GLU A 394 -16.23 42.02 -0.21
CA GLU A 394 -17.10 42.29 -1.36
C GLU A 394 -18.39 42.99 -0.93
N LEU A 395 -19.04 42.51 0.13
CA LEU A 395 -20.24 43.15 0.70
C LEU A 395 -19.95 44.60 1.11
N LEU A 396 -18.81 44.87 1.77
CA LEU A 396 -18.42 46.22 2.14
C LEU A 396 -18.22 47.14 0.91
N LEU A 397 -17.61 46.62 -0.17
CA LEU A 397 -17.46 47.37 -1.42
C LEU A 397 -18.83 47.64 -2.09
N GLN A 398 -19.75 46.67 -2.07
CA GLN A 398 -21.11 46.85 -2.58
C GLN A 398 -21.89 47.91 -1.79
N VAL A 399 -21.77 47.91 -0.46
CA VAL A 399 -22.39 48.97 0.38
C VAL A 399 -21.78 50.34 0.07
N GLY A 400 -20.45 50.42 -0.07
CA GLY A 400 -19.77 51.66 -0.42
C GLY A 400 -20.19 52.21 -1.79
N THR A 401 -20.24 51.34 -2.81
CA THR A 401 -20.68 51.72 -4.17
C THR A 401 -22.15 52.15 -4.20
N PHE A 402 -23.02 51.50 -3.43
CA PHE A 402 -24.42 51.92 -3.28
C PHE A 402 -24.54 53.34 -2.69
N CYS A 403 -23.79 53.66 -1.63
CA CYS A 403 -23.77 55.01 -1.05
C CYS A 403 -23.26 56.06 -2.05
N ILE A 404 -22.21 55.74 -2.82
CA ILE A 404 -21.69 56.63 -3.87
C ILE A 404 -22.72 56.82 -4.99
N ALA A 405 -23.41 55.76 -5.42
CA ALA A 405 -24.42 55.80 -6.48
C ALA A 405 -25.61 56.70 -6.10
N VAL A 406 -26.08 56.62 -4.85
CA VAL A 406 -27.13 57.53 -4.33
C VAL A 406 -26.64 58.98 -4.35
N GLY A 407 -25.40 59.24 -3.93
CA GLY A 407 -24.81 60.57 -4.01
C GLY A 407 -24.68 61.10 -5.44
N ALA A 408 -24.26 60.25 -6.37
CA ALA A 408 -24.15 60.57 -7.80
C ALA A 408 -25.52 60.85 -8.44
N LEU A 409 -26.58 60.15 -8.01
CA LEU A 409 -27.95 60.42 -8.47
C LEU A 409 -28.40 61.83 -8.04
N VAL A 410 -28.17 62.20 -6.78
CA VAL A 410 -28.49 63.56 -6.30
C VAL A 410 -27.68 64.61 -7.06
N ALA A 411 -26.37 64.39 -7.25
CA ALA A 411 -25.53 65.28 -8.04
C ALA A 411 -26.01 65.38 -9.50
N GLY A 412 -26.44 64.27 -10.10
CA GLY A 412 -26.97 64.20 -11.46
C GLY A 412 -28.23 65.03 -11.63
N ILE A 413 -29.20 64.93 -10.72
CA ILE A 413 -30.46 65.72 -10.76
C ILE A 413 -30.16 67.22 -10.79
N PHE A 414 -29.21 67.69 -9.97
CA PHE A 414 -28.82 69.10 -9.94
C PHE A 414 -27.87 69.50 -11.09
N GLY A 415 -27.21 68.54 -11.74
CA GLY A 415 -26.40 68.75 -12.94
C GLY A 415 -27.20 68.78 -14.24
N MET A 416 -28.51 68.46 -14.20
CA MET A 416 -29.39 68.52 -15.37
C MET A 416 -29.80 69.96 -15.69
N ASN A 417 -30.06 70.24 -16.97
CA ASN A 417 -30.49 71.55 -17.48
C ASN A 417 -31.98 71.84 -17.17
N LEU A 418 -32.37 71.74 -15.89
CA LEU A 418 -33.68 72.10 -15.37
C LEU A 418 -33.53 73.35 -14.50
N LYS A 419 -34.44 74.33 -14.63
CA LYS A 419 -34.42 75.56 -13.81
C LYS A 419 -34.66 75.21 -12.35
N SER A 420 -33.60 75.18 -11.55
CA SER A 420 -33.66 74.78 -10.14
C SER A 420 -33.84 75.98 -9.19
N TYR A 421 -33.64 77.21 -9.68
CA TYR A 421 -33.66 78.47 -8.89
C TYR A 421 -32.64 78.53 -7.72
N LEU A 422 -31.95 77.43 -7.41
CA LEU A 422 -30.84 77.32 -6.44
C LEU A 422 -29.48 77.70 -7.05
N GLU A 423 -29.36 77.77 -8.38
CA GLU A 423 -28.14 78.11 -9.11
C GLU A 423 -27.63 79.55 -8.91
N THR A 424 -28.52 80.48 -8.54
CA THR A 424 -28.18 81.90 -8.34
C THR A 424 -27.43 82.16 -7.03
N ASN A 425 -27.47 81.19 -6.11
CA ASN A 425 -26.95 81.32 -4.75
C ASN A 425 -25.62 80.55 -4.59
N ALA A 426 -24.52 81.28 -4.38
CA ALA A 426 -23.20 80.67 -4.16
C ALA A 426 -23.18 79.71 -2.95
N TRP A 427 -24.05 79.89 -1.96
CA TRP A 427 -24.13 79.03 -0.77
C TRP A 427 -24.79 77.66 -1.06
N ALA A 428 -25.71 77.58 -2.03
CA ALA A 428 -26.46 76.37 -2.32
C ALA A 428 -25.58 75.27 -2.91
N PHE A 429 -24.58 75.64 -3.72
CA PHE A 429 -23.59 74.70 -4.26
C PHE A 429 -22.81 73.97 -3.15
N TRP A 430 -22.29 74.73 -2.19
CA TRP A 430 -21.54 74.19 -1.05
C TRP A 430 -22.42 73.36 -0.12
N ALA A 431 -23.67 73.78 0.10
CA ALA A 431 -24.64 73.05 0.91
C ALA A 431 -24.99 71.68 0.30
N THR A 432 -25.26 71.62 -1.01
CA THR A 432 -25.57 70.36 -1.71
C THR A 432 -24.36 69.43 -1.74
N THR A 433 -23.18 69.95 -2.06
CA THR A 433 -21.94 69.16 -2.11
C THR A 433 -21.58 68.60 -0.73
N GLY A 434 -21.63 69.44 0.31
CA GLY A 434 -21.42 69.00 1.69
C GLY A 434 -22.48 67.99 2.15
N GLY A 435 -23.75 68.21 1.79
CA GLY A 435 -24.86 67.31 2.11
C GLY A 435 -24.72 65.92 1.48
N ILE A 436 -24.25 65.84 0.22
CA ILE A 436 -23.97 64.56 -0.44
C ILE A 436 -22.84 63.81 0.27
N VAL A 437 -21.75 64.48 0.61
CA VAL A 437 -20.60 63.86 1.30
C VAL A 437 -20.99 63.36 2.69
N VAL A 438 -21.67 64.20 3.48
CA VAL A 438 -22.12 63.85 4.84
C VAL A 438 -23.18 62.74 4.78
N GLY A 439 -24.13 62.83 3.85
CA GLY A 439 -25.18 61.83 3.66
C GLY A 439 -24.62 60.47 3.23
N ALA A 440 -23.64 60.44 2.32
CA ALA A 440 -22.96 59.22 1.90
C ALA A 440 -22.19 58.58 3.06
N LEU A 441 -21.47 59.38 3.86
CA LEU A 441 -20.74 58.90 5.03
C LEU A 441 -21.69 58.36 6.12
N ALA A 442 -22.77 59.09 6.40
CA ALA A 442 -23.78 58.68 7.38
C ALA A 442 -24.50 57.38 6.93
N GLY A 443 -24.87 57.29 5.65
CA GLY A 443 -25.49 56.09 5.08
C GLY A 443 -24.57 54.87 5.16
N PHE A 444 -23.28 55.04 4.87
CA PHE A 444 -22.28 53.98 5.00
C PHE A 444 -22.13 53.51 6.45
N LEU A 445 -22.02 54.43 7.42
CA LEU A 445 -21.92 54.10 8.84
C LEU A 445 -23.17 53.39 9.37
N LEU A 446 -24.36 53.81 8.95
CA LEU A 446 -25.62 53.20 9.34
C LEU A 446 -25.68 51.76 8.81
N MET A 447 -25.42 51.55 7.52
CA MET A 447 -25.39 50.21 6.92
C MET A 447 -24.30 49.32 7.52
N TYR A 448 -23.12 49.87 7.79
CA TYR A 448 -22.04 49.14 8.47
C TYR A 448 -22.46 48.68 9.87
N SER A 449 -23.09 49.56 10.65
CA SER A 449 -23.56 49.23 12.00
C SER A 449 -24.67 48.16 11.98
N TYR A 450 -25.56 48.22 11.00
CA TYR A 450 -26.61 47.22 10.79
C TYR A 450 -26.04 45.83 10.46
N LEU A 451 -25.06 45.77 9.55
CA LEU A 451 -24.41 44.52 9.15
C LEU A 451 -23.60 43.90 10.30
N LYS A 452 -22.92 44.74 11.08
CA LYS A 452 -22.19 44.32 12.28
C LYS A 452 -23.14 43.79 13.36
N ALA A 453 -24.29 44.43 13.58
CA ALA A 453 -25.29 43.97 14.55
C ALA A 453 -25.86 42.59 14.20
N ARG A 454 -25.96 42.26 12.91
CA ARG A 454 -26.39 40.93 12.43
C ARG A 454 -25.31 39.85 12.43
N LYS A 455 -24.07 40.15 12.83
CA LYS A 455 -22.92 39.22 12.81
C LYS A 455 -22.61 38.64 11.42
N ILE A 456 -23.03 39.33 10.36
CA ILE A 456 -22.70 38.97 8.98
C ILE A 456 -21.26 39.42 8.70
N LEU A 457 -20.86 40.55 9.31
CA LEU A 457 -19.52 41.09 9.32
C LEU A 457 -18.63 40.52 10.42
#